data_AF-A0A448MLD4-F1
#
_entry.id   AF-A0A448MLD4-F1
#
_cell.length_a   1.000
_cell.length_b   1.000
_cell.length_c   1.000
_cell.angle_alpha   90.00
_cell.angle_beta   90.00
_cell.angle_gamma   90.00
#
_symmetry.space_group_name_H-M   'P 1'
#
loop_
_entity.id
_entity.type
_entity.pdbx_description
1 polymer ?
#
loop_
_entity_poly.entity_id
_entity_poly.type
_entity_poly.pdbx_seq_one_letter_code
_entity_poly.pdbx_strand_id
1 'polypeptide(L)'
;MNLIVCCTPLQMKIAEHIINEYRNEKFISIVLINSLNINSKYQFYINRLSEKSTKTISIDTKIEKDRFKFLWELINLKCEEFIGCSLDKIFFANINSLWIQTIISKCNIEKIYTFDDGLANIIDKSPLIQDNNIKRKLVNFLVRNKFSSKKY
;
A
#
# COMPACT_ATOMS: atom_id res chain seq x y z
N MET A 1 -12.47 -2.45 -11.23
CA MET A 1 -11.01 -2.70 -11.15
C MET A 1 -10.62 -2.70 -9.67
N ASN A 2 -9.77 -3.63 -9.24
CA ASN A 2 -9.33 -3.73 -7.85
C ASN A 2 -7.85 -3.39 -7.69
N LEU A 3 -7.47 -3.01 -6.47
CA LEU A 3 -6.09 -2.74 -6.09
C LEU A 3 -5.70 -3.60 -4.90
N ILE A 4 -4.51 -4.21 -4.93
CA ILE A 4 -3.94 -4.90 -3.77
C ILE A 4 -2.52 -4.41 -3.50
N VAL A 5 -2.24 -4.05 -2.24
CA VAL A 5 -0.94 -3.51 -1.83
C VAL A 5 -0.24 -4.48 -0.90
N CYS A 6 1.00 -4.84 -1.25
CA CYS A 6 1.83 -5.80 -0.53
C CYS A 6 3.19 -5.19 -0.14
N CYS A 7 3.70 -5.53 1.03
CA CYS A 7 5.01 -5.10 1.54
C CYS A 7 5.97 -6.29 1.77
N THR A 8 5.44 -7.51 1.87
CA THR A 8 6.22 -8.71 2.21
C THR A 8 5.85 -9.88 1.31
N PRO A 9 6.72 -10.91 1.20
CA PRO A 9 6.41 -12.13 0.46
C PRO A 9 5.19 -12.89 1.01
N LEU A 10 4.95 -12.83 2.31
CA LEU A 10 3.75 -13.42 2.91
C LEU A 10 2.50 -12.68 2.43
N GLN A 11 2.52 -11.34 2.45
CA GLN A 11 1.41 -10.54 1.91
C GLN A 11 1.19 -10.83 0.42
N MET A 12 2.25 -10.99 -0.38
CA MET A 12 2.11 -11.37 -1.80
C MET A 12 1.44 -12.74 -1.96
N LYS A 13 1.79 -13.72 -1.11
CA LYS A 13 1.14 -15.04 -1.12
C LYS A 13 -0.34 -14.96 -0.71
N ILE A 14 -0.69 -14.12 0.26
CA ILE A 14 -2.09 -13.86 0.66
C ILE A 14 -2.82 -13.17 -0.50
N ALA A 15 -2.20 -12.17 -1.12
CA ALA A 15 -2.75 -11.46 -2.26
C ALA A 15 -3.05 -12.39 -3.44
N GLU A 16 -2.15 -13.31 -3.75
CA GLU A 16 -2.40 -14.35 -4.76
C GLU A 16 -3.64 -15.19 -4.45
N HIS A 17 -3.89 -15.51 -3.18
CA HIS A 17 -5.08 -16.25 -2.78
C HIS A 17 -6.34 -15.40 -2.93
N ILE A 18 -6.30 -14.14 -2.48
CA ILE A 18 -7.40 -13.18 -2.66
C ILE A 18 -7.74 -13.04 -4.15
N ILE A 19 -6.76 -12.79 -5.02
CA ILE A 19 -7.01 -12.65 -6.47
C ILE A 19 -7.69 -13.90 -7.05
N ASN A 20 -7.29 -15.10 -6.58
CA ASN A 20 -7.91 -16.36 -7.01
C ASN A 20 -9.38 -16.50 -6.55
N GLU A 21 -9.73 -16.03 -5.35
CA GLU A 21 -11.12 -16.00 -4.87
C GLU A 21 -11.99 -15.04 -5.71
N TYR A 22 -11.39 -13.97 -6.24
CA TYR A 22 -12.02 -13.00 -7.13
C TYR A 22 -11.63 -13.21 -8.61
N ARG A 23 -11.54 -14.46 -9.08
CA ARG A 23 -11.03 -14.84 -10.43
C ARG A 23 -11.62 -14.10 -11.64
N ASN A 24 -12.83 -13.56 -11.52
CA ASN A 24 -13.51 -12.83 -12.61
C ASN A 24 -13.26 -11.32 -12.56
N GLU A 25 -12.52 -10.83 -11.56
CA GLU A 25 -12.24 -9.42 -11.36
C GLU A 25 -10.78 -9.10 -11.72
N LYS A 26 -10.54 -7.87 -12.19
CA LYS A 26 -9.20 -7.41 -12.58
C LYS A 26 -8.49 -6.76 -11.39
N PHE A 27 -7.22 -7.10 -11.21
CA PHE A 27 -6.38 -6.57 -10.14
C PHE A 27 -5.16 -5.84 -10.67
N ILE A 28 -4.88 -4.69 -10.06
CA ILE A 28 -3.55 -4.07 -10.07
C ILE A 28 -2.89 -4.38 -8.74
N SER A 29 -1.63 -4.82 -8.78
CA SER A 29 -0.82 -5.11 -7.60
C SER A 29 0.24 -4.04 -7.41
N ILE A 30 0.34 -3.48 -6.21
CA ILE A 30 1.44 -2.62 -5.79
C ILE A 30 2.30 -3.36 -4.77
N VAL A 31 3.59 -3.43 -5.04
CA VAL A 31 4.59 -4.01 -4.13
C VAL A 31 5.46 -2.88 -3.60
N LEU A 32 5.28 -2.55 -2.32
CA LEU A 32 6.14 -1.63 -1.59
C LEU A 32 7.36 -2.41 -1.09
N ILE A 33 8.54 -2.16 -1.66
CA ILE A 33 9.74 -2.94 -1.35
C ILE A 33 10.93 -2.02 -1.11
N ASN A 34 11.72 -2.32 -0.09
CA ASN A 34 13.01 -1.66 0.07
C ASN A 34 14.03 -2.35 -0.86
N SER A 35 14.56 -1.63 -1.85
CA SER A 35 15.50 -2.20 -2.83
C SER A 35 16.76 -2.83 -2.21
N LEU A 36 17.13 -2.46 -0.98
CA LEU A 36 18.24 -3.10 -0.25
C LEU A 36 17.92 -4.54 0.19
N ASN A 37 16.64 -4.90 0.31
CA ASN A 37 16.18 -6.20 0.77
C ASN A 37 15.76 -7.11 -0.38
N ILE A 38 15.87 -6.66 -1.63
CA ILE A 38 15.45 -7.43 -2.78
C ILE A 38 16.41 -8.62 -2.99
N ASN A 39 15.83 -9.80 -3.07
CA ASN A 39 16.57 -11.04 -3.29
C ASN A 39 15.74 -11.98 -4.18
N SER A 40 16.29 -13.14 -4.51
CA SER A 40 15.63 -14.14 -5.37
C SER A 40 14.25 -14.56 -4.84
N LYS A 41 14.06 -14.60 -3.51
CA LYS A 41 12.76 -14.91 -2.91
C LYS A 41 11.74 -13.81 -3.19
N TYR A 42 12.10 -12.54 -2.99
CA TYR A 42 11.20 -11.43 -3.31
C TYR A 42 10.82 -11.42 -4.78
N GLN A 43 11.80 -11.56 -5.68
CA GLN A 43 11.55 -11.61 -7.12
C GLN A 43 10.63 -12.77 -7.52
N PHE A 44 10.82 -13.95 -6.92
CA PHE A 44 9.95 -15.09 -7.15
C PHE A 44 8.48 -14.80 -6.82
N TYR A 45 8.20 -14.18 -5.67
CA TYR A 45 6.82 -13.84 -5.29
C TYR A 45 6.25 -12.66 -6.11
N ILE A 46 7.07 -11.69 -6.50
CA ILE A 46 6.64 -10.61 -7.40
C ILE A 46 6.23 -11.17 -8.77
N ASN A 47 7.01 -12.10 -9.32
CA ASN A 47 6.72 -12.72 -10.61
C ASN A 47 5.40 -13.48 -10.57
N ARG A 48 5.21 -14.33 -9.55
CA ARG A 48 3.94 -15.06 -9.35
C ARG A 48 2.73 -14.14 -9.20
N LEU A 49 2.88 -13.04 -8.47
CA LEU A 49 1.81 -12.05 -8.32
C LEU A 49 1.51 -11.35 -9.66
N SER A 50 2.54 -11.10 -10.46
CA SER A 50 2.42 -10.46 -11.78
C SER A 50 1.73 -11.34 -12.81
N GLU A 51 1.91 -12.66 -12.75
CA GLU A 51 1.17 -13.60 -13.62
C GLU A 51 -0.35 -13.57 -13.36
N LYS A 52 -0.78 -13.19 -12.15
CA LYS A 52 -2.19 -13.15 -11.75
C LYS A 52 -2.83 -11.76 -11.83
N SER A 53 -2.01 -10.73 -11.90
CA SER A 53 -2.46 -9.33 -11.89
C SER A 53 -2.52 -8.81 -13.32
N THR A 54 -3.47 -7.92 -13.62
CA THR A 54 -3.45 -7.17 -14.88
C THR A 54 -2.19 -6.32 -14.99
N LYS A 55 -1.70 -5.85 -13.85
CA LYS A 55 -0.46 -5.08 -13.75
C LYS A 55 0.15 -5.22 -12.36
N THR A 56 1.47 -5.27 -12.29
CA THR A 56 2.22 -5.17 -11.04
C THR A 56 3.18 -4.01 -11.09
N ILE A 57 3.19 -3.20 -10.04
CA ILE A 57 4.06 -2.03 -9.88
C ILE A 57 4.87 -2.21 -8.62
N SER A 58 6.19 -2.07 -8.71
CA SER A 58 7.06 -2.05 -7.54
C SER A 58 7.48 -0.61 -7.22
N ILE A 59 7.31 -0.19 -5.97
CA ILE A 59 7.73 1.13 -5.47
C ILE A 59 8.87 0.90 -4.48
N ASP A 60 10.00 1.59 -4.70
CA ASP A 60 11.17 1.47 -3.82
C ASP A 60 11.00 2.33 -2.56
N THR A 61 10.83 1.68 -1.41
CA THR A 61 10.67 2.36 -0.12
C THR A 61 12.00 2.76 0.52
N LYS A 62 13.15 2.46 -0.10
CA LYS A 62 14.47 2.93 0.39
C LYS A 62 14.52 4.45 0.53
N ILE A 63 13.76 5.17 -0.28
CA ILE A 63 13.68 6.64 -0.26
C ILE A 63 13.20 7.21 1.07
N GLU A 64 12.49 6.43 1.90
CA GLU A 64 12.00 6.86 3.22
C GLU A 64 13.11 7.36 4.15
N LYS A 65 14.37 6.96 3.91
CA LYS A 65 15.55 7.48 4.63
C LYS A 65 15.80 8.96 4.38
N ASP A 66 15.43 9.48 3.21
CA ASP A 66 15.53 10.89 2.83
C ASP A 66 14.14 11.53 2.89
N ARG A 67 13.85 12.24 3.97
CA ARG A 67 12.52 12.80 4.24
C ARG A 67 12.04 13.78 3.16
N PHE A 68 12.94 14.53 2.55
CA PHE A 68 12.57 15.50 1.51
C PHE A 68 12.22 14.78 0.22
N LYS A 69 13.06 13.83 -0.21
CA LYS A 69 12.76 13.04 -1.41
C LYS A 69 11.53 12.16 -1.22
N PHE A 70 11.36 11.56 -0.04
CA PHE A 70 10.18 10.78 0.28
C PHE A 70 8.91 11.63 0.19
N LEU A 71 8.89 12.83 0.78
CA LEU A 71 7.75 13.74 0.67
C LEU A 71 7.51 14.17 -0.79
N TRP A 72 8.58 14.49 -1.50
CA TRP A 72 8.52 14.82 -2.92
C TRP A 72 7.92 13.68 -3.74
N GLU A 73 8.29 12.44 -3.45
CA GLU A 73 7.78 11.25 -4.13
C GLU A 73 6.34 10.93 -3.75
N LEU A 74 5.90 11.17 -2.50
CA LEU A 74 4.48 11.04 -2.14
C LEU A 74 3.61 12.06 -2.87
N ILE A 75 4.08 13.32 -2.95
CA ILE A 75 3.39 14.40 -3.68
C ILE A 75 3.34 14.05 -5.17
N ASN A 76 4.51 13.77 -5.75
CA ASN A 76 4.71 13.45 -7.16
C ASN A 76 4.50 11.99 -7.48
N LEU A 77 3.84 11.21 -6.60
CA LEU A 77 3.40 9.87 -6.94
C LEU A 77 2.48 10.07 -8.13
N LYS A 78 3.06 9.92 -9.33
CA LYS A 78 2.42 10.03 -10.63
C LYS A 78 1.56 8.80 -10.73
N CYS A 79 0.50 8.85 -9.96
CA CYS A 79 -0.67 8.02 -10.09
C CYS A 79 -1.41 8.46 -11.34
N GLU A 80 -0.77 8.73 -12.49
CA GLU A 80 -1.52 8.90 -13.74
C GLU A 80 -2.34 7.62 -14.03
N GLU A 81 -1.95 6.50 -13.41
CA GLU A 81 -2.64 5.20 -13.44
C GLU A 81 -3.68 5.00 -12.31
N PHE A 82 -3.78 5.90 -11.31
CA PHE A 82 -4.64 5.71 -10.13
C PHE A 82 -5.41 6.98 -9.67
N ILE A 83 -4.94 8.17 -10.02
CA ILE A 83 -5.59 9.47 -9.73
C ILE A 83 -6.87 9.53 -10.55
N GLY A 84 -8.00 9.62 -9.84
CA GLY A 84 -9.32 9.64 -10.47
C GLY A 84 -9.81 8.27 -10.95
N CYS A 85 -9.03 7.21 -10.76
CA CYS A 85 -9.50 5.85 -11.02
C CYS A 85 -10.56 5.47 -9.98
N SER A 86 -11.67 4.93 -10.47
CA SER A 86 -12.68 4.30 -9.62
C SER A 86 -12.26 2.86 -9.39
N LEU A 87 -11.98 2.53 -8.12
CA LEU A 87 -11.63 1.20 -7.66
C LEU A 87 -12.82 0.61 -6.92
N ASP A 88 -13.23 -0.58 -7.32
CA ASP A 88 -14.35 -1.29 -6.67
C ASP A 88 -13.89 -1.75 -5.28
N LYS A 89 -12.67 -2.30 -5.20
CA LYS A 89 -12.08 -2.81 -3.96
C LYS A 89 -10.61 -2.45 -3.85
N ILE A 90 -10.19 -2.16 -2.62
CA ILE A 90 -8.77 -2.17 -2.25
C ILE A 90 -8.50 -3.16 -1.12
N PHE A 91 -7.35 -3.83 -1.20
CA PHE A 91 -6.86 -4.79 -0.22
C PHE A 91 -5.46 -4.39 0.27
N PHE A 92 -5.24 -4.33 1.58
CA PHE A 92 -3.91 -4.11 2.16
C PHE A 92 -3.79 -4.65 3.60
N ALA A 93 -2.57 -4.90 4.06
CA ALA A 93 -2.37 -5.49 5.39
C ALA A 93 -2.45 -4.46 6.54
N ASN A 94 -1.86 -3.27 6.35
CA ASN A 94 -1.71 -2.28 7.43
C ASN A 94 -1.92 -0.84 6.93
N ILE A 95 -2.95 -0.16 7.46
CA ILE A 95 -3.30 1.22 7.10
C ILE A 95 -2.27 2.27 7.57
N ASN A 96 -1.34 1.93 8.48
CA ASN A 96 -0.40 2.90 9.03
C ASN A 96 0.71 3.32 8.05
N SER A 97 0.87 2.62 6.92
CA SER A 97 1.82 3.01 5.88
C SER A 97 1.41 4.32 5.21
N LEU A 98 2.32 5.28 5.20
CA LEU A 98 2.14 6.57 4.51
C LEU A 98 1.95 6.43 3.00
N TRP A 99 2.60 5.43 2.40
CA TRP A 99 2.36 5.07 0.99
C TRP A 99 0.92 4.63 0.77
N ILE A 100 0.43 3.68 1.58
CA ILE A 100 -0.94 3.17 1.48
C ILE A 100 -1.93 4.31 1.64
N GLN A 101 -1.79 5.12 2.70
CA GLN A 101 -2.64 6.28 2.96
C GLN A 101 -2.65 7.29 1.79
N THR A 102 -1.50 7.55 1.19
CA THR A 102 -1.39 8.46 0.05
C THR A 102 -2.05 7.88 -1.21
N ILE A 103 -1.84 6.59 -1.48
CA ILE A 103 -2.45 5.88 -2.61
C ILE A 103 -3.98 5.91 -2.49
N ILE A 104 -4.53 5.52 -1.34
CA ILE A 104 -5.99 5.47 -1.13
C ILE A 104 -6.63 6.86 -1.15
N SER A 105 -5.91 7.90 -0.71
CA SER A 105 -6.42 9.27 -0.71
C SER A 105 -6.57 9.86 -2.11
N LYS A 106 -5.82 9.32 -3.09
CA LYS A 106 -5.82 9.73 -4.49
C LYS A 106 -6.83 8.96 -5.36
N CYS A 107 -7.43 7.89 -4.83
CA CYS A 107 -8.38 7.03 -5.56
C CYS A 107 -9.82 7.26 -5.09
N ASN A 108 -10.81 7.00 -5.96
CA ASN A 108 -12.21 6.85 -5.55
C ASN A 108 -12.47 5.37 -5.28
N ILE A 109 -12.70 5.01 -4.01
CA ILE A 109 -12.77 3.60 -3.57
C ILE A 109 -14.16 3.31 -3.04
N GLU A 110 -14.80 2.25 -3.54
CA GLU A 110 -16.10 1.79 -3.04
C GLU A 110 -15.95 0.95 -1.76
N LYS A 111 -15.03 -0.04 -1.75
CA LYS A 111 -14.83 -0.95 -0.62
C LYS A 111 -13.37 -1.09 -0.21
N ILE A 112 -13.14 -1.12 1.10
CA ILE A 112 -11.82 -1.31 1.70
C ILE A 112 -11.82 -2.63 2.46
N TYR A 113 -10.84 -3.48 2.15
CA TYR A 113 -10.58 -4.73 2.83
C TYR A 113 -9.18 -4.72 3.41
N THR A 114 -9.05 -5.25 4.61
CA THR A 114 -7.76 -5.51 5.25
C THR A 114 -7.53 -7.01 5.36
N PHE A 115 -6.27 -7.43 5.38
CA PHE A 115 -5.88 -8.81 5.63
C PHE A 115 -4.71 -8.88 6.61
N ASP A 116 -4.52 -10.03 7.24
CA ASP A 116 -3.52 -10.12 8.30
C ASP A 116 -2.07 -10.04 7.78
N ASP A 117 -1.25 -9.20 8.44
CA ASP A 117 0.21 -9.12 8.20
C ASP A 117 1.01 -10.12 9.06
N GLY A 118 0.31 -10.99 9.80
CA GLY A 118 0.88 -11.93 10.77
C GLY A 118 0.89 -11.36 12.19
N LEU A 119 1.90 -11.74 13.00
CA LEU A 119 1.94 -11.48 14.44
C LEU A 119 1.81 -10.01 14.84
N ALA A 120 2.14 -9.07 13.94
CA ALA A 120 2.00 -7.64 14.19
C ALA A 120 0.55 -7.19 14.41
N ASN A 121 -0.45 -7.95 13.94
CA ASN A 121 -1.87 -7.68 14.18
C ASN A 121 -2.38 -8.27 15.51
N ILE A 122 -1.65 -9.22 16.09
CA ILE A 122 -2.01 -9.91 17.35
C ILE A 122 -1.29 -9.27 18.55
N ILE A 123 -0.04 -8.83 18.35
CA ILE A 123 0.72 -8.14 19.38
C ILE A 123 0.19 -6.71 19.43
N ASP A 124 -0.57 -6.41 20.49
CA ASP A 124 -1.13 -5.11 20.78
C ASP A 124 0.00 -4.11 21.07
N LYS A 125 0.68 -3.67 20.01
CA LYS A 125 1.60 -2.54 20.06
C LYS A 125 0.73 -1.30 20.01
N SER A 126 0.14 -0.95 21.14
CA SER A 126 -0.12 0.45 21.43
C SER A 126 1.24 1.10 21.73
N PRO A 127 1.84 1.73 20.72
CA PRO A 127 1.97 3.16 20.81
C PRO A 127 0.98 3.73 19.81
N LEU A 128 -0.30 3.76 20.20
CA LEU A 128 -1.26 4.62 19.54
C LEU A 128 -0.75 6.06 19.62
N ILE A 129 -0.02 6.45 18.59
CA ILE A 129 -0.28 7.67 17.85
C ILE A 129 -0.32 8.91 18.77
N GLN A 130 0.85 9.41 19.13
CA GLN A 130 1.03 10.83 19.44
C GLN A 130 0.89 11.65 18.13
N ASP A 131 -0.31 11.65 17.52
CA ASP A 131 -0.70 12.49 16.35
C ASP A 131 -0.95 13.95 16.73
N ASN A 132 -0.17 14.50 17.66
CA ASN A 132 -0.18 15.95 17.92
C ASN A 132 1.05 16.65 17.33
N ASN A 133 1.68 16.03 16.32
CA ASN A 133 2.82 16.65 15.66
C ASN A 133 2.33 17.50 14.48
N ILE A 134 2.47 18.83 14.58
CA ILE A 134 2.13 19.81 13.53
C ILE A 134 2.75 19.42 12.18
N LYS A 135 3.95 18.81 12.20
CA LYS A 135 4.63 18.27 11.03
C LYS A 135 3.81 17.19 10.31
N ARG A 136 3.13 16.30 11.03
CA ARG A 136 2.28 15.24 10.46
C ARG A 136 1.04 15.82 9.79
N LYS A 137 0.42 16.85 10.40
CA LYS A 137 -0.70 17.59 9.81
C LYS A 137 -0.29 18.27 8.51
N LEU A 138 0.89 18.90 8.48
CA LEU A 138 1.43 19.52 7.27
C LEU A 138 1.66 18.49 6.15
N VAL A 139 2.30 17.36 6.46
CA VAL A 139 2.49 16.27 5.49
C VAL A 139 1.15 15.77 4.96
N ASN A 140 0.17 15.52 5.84
CA ASN A 140 -1.17 15.08 5.43
C ASN A 140 -1.85 16.09 4.51
N PHE A 141 -1.73 17.38 4.80
CA PHE A 141 -2.26 18.44 3.95
C PHE A 141 -1.60 18.43 2.56
N LEU A 142 -0.26 18.37 2.50
CA LEU A 142 0.50 18.39 1.25
C LEU A 142 0.20 17.18 0.35
N VAL A 143 0.08 15.99 0.94
CA VAL A 143 -0.24 14.76 0.18
C VAL A 143 -1.75 14.53 0.03
N ARG A 144 -2.59 15.47 0.51
CA ARG A 144 -4.06 15.38 0.53
C ARG A 144 -4.56 14.09 1.18
N ASN A 145 -3.86 13.61 2.20
CA ASN A 145 -4.18 12.38 2.90
C ASN A 145 -5.51 12.52 3.67
N LYS A 146 -6.47 11.66 3.35
CA LYS A 146 -7.81 11.62 3.97
C LYS A 146 -7.95 10.50 5.02
N PHE A 147 -6.95 9.63 5.15
CA PHE A 147 -7.04 8.40 5.93
C PHE A 147 -6.07 8.40 7.11
N SER A 148 -6.54 7.89 8.25
CA SER A 148 -5.72 7.61 9.43
C SER A 148 -6.29 6.41 10.19
N SER A 149 -5.47 5.76 10.99
CA SER A 149 -5.85 4.65 11.87
C SER A 149 -6.79 5.03 13.03
N LYS A 150 -7.12 6.33 13.20
CA LYS A 150 -8.11 6.79 14.19
C LYS A 150 -9.53 6.92 13.62
N LYS A 151 -9.72 6.70 12.32
CA LYS A 151 -11.01 6.95 11.63
C LYS A 151 -11.63 5.70 10.99
N TYR A 152 -10.99 4.54 11.13
CA TYR A 152 -11.44 3.24 10.66
C TYR A 152 -11.17 2.20 11.74
#